data_AF-A0A7T7KIX6-F1
#
_entry.id   AF-A0A7T7KIX6-F1
#
_cell.length_a   1.000
_cell.length_b   1.000
_cell.length_c   1.000
_cell.angle_alpha   90.00
_cell.angle_beta   90.00
_cell.angle_gamma   90.00
#
_symmetry.space_group_name_H-M   'P 1'
#
loop_
_entity.id
_entity.type
_entity.pdbx_description
1 polymer ?
#
loop_
_entity_poly.entity_id
_entity_poly.type
_entity_poly.pdbx_seq_one_letter_code
_entity_poly.pdbx_strand_id
1 'polypeptide(L)'
;MRFKVKNFSSQKQQVYRSLMESPKTTLMISIETGILRANVCRHVNSLEKENRITMVYKSICVISKYRASFYSANPELFPSIVEPSNTVELWK
;
A
#
# COMPACT_ATOMS: atom_id res chain seq x y z
N MET A 1 17.22 31.90 2.99
CA MET A 1 18.17 30.79 3.10
C MET A 1 17.54 29.56 2.45
N ARG A 2 18.06 29.08 1.31
CA ARG A 2 17.47 27.98 0.53
C ARG A 2 18.28 26.72 0.84
N PHE A 3 17.75 25.84 1.68
CA PHE A 3 18.43 24.58 2.01
C PHE A 3 18.53 23.72 0.76
N LYS A 4 19.77 23.38 0.38
CA LYS A 4 20.09 22.51 -0.76
C LYS A 4 19.67 21.08 -0.39
N VAL A 5 18.56 20.63 -0.98
CA VAL A 5 17.91 19.35 -0.68
C VAL A 5 18.77 18.22 -1.30
N LYS A 6 19.67 17.63 -0.50
CA LYS A 6 20.51 16.44 -0.81
C LYS A 6 19.67 15.33 -1.46
N ASN A 7 19.61 15.20 -2.79
CA ASN A 7 19.05 14.06 -3.54
C ASN A 7 18.02 13.21 -2.77
N PHE A 8 16.98 13.86 -2.25
CA PHE A 8 16.01 13.19 -1.40
C PHE A 8 15.14 12.40 -2.36
N SER A 9 15.22 11.07 -2.29
CA SER A 9 14.16 10.23 -2.87
C SER A 9 12.82 10.82 -2.41
N SER A 10 11.95 11.13 -3.37
CA SER A 10 10.66 11.77 -3.06
C SER A 10 9.94 10.97 -1.97
N GLN A 11 9.13 11.63 -1.13
CA GLN A 11 8.32 10.93 -0.12
C GLN A 11 7.55 9.73 -0.73
N LYS A 12 7.07 9.89 -1.98
CA LYS A 12 6.47 8.83 -2.79
C LYS A 12 7.40 7.63 -3.01
N GLN A 13 8.67 7.87 -3.34
CA GLN A 13 9.65 6.79 -3.52
C GLN A 13 9.97 6.07 -2.21
N GLN A 14 10.00 6.78 -1.08
CA GLN A 14 10.18 6.15 0.24
C GLN A 14 9.00 5.25 0.60
N VAL A 15 7.77 5.73 0.39
CA VAL A 15 6.55 4.94 0.55
C VAL A 15 6.58 3.68 -0.34
N TYR A 16 6.97 3.83 -1.62
CA TYR A 16 7.07 2.70 -2.54
C TYR A 16 8.11 1.67 -2.08
N ARG A 17 9.30 2.10 -1.64
CA ARG A 17 10.34 1.21 -1.11
C ARG A 17 9.87 0.45 0.13
N SER A 18 9.24 1.15 1.07
CA SER A 18 8.65 0.52 2.27
C SER A 18 7.64 -0.58 1.90
N LEU A 19 6.85 -0.35 0.85
CA LEU A 19 5.86 -1.32 0.34
C LEU A 19 6.47 -2.48 -0.49
N MET A 20 7.71 -2.35 -0.96
CA MET A 20 8.43 -3.44 -1.66
C MET A 20 8.93 -4.50 -0.68
N GLU A 21 9.25 -4.10 0.55
CA GLU A 21 9.80 -5.01 1.58
C GLU A 21 8.74 -5.97 2.11
N SER A 22 7.55 -5.45 2.44
CA SER A 22 6.44 -6.26 2.94
C SER A 22 5.11 -5.52 2.82
N PRO A 23 3.97 -6.25 2.87
CA PRO A 23 2.67 -5.61 2.98
C PRO A 23 2.54 -4.78 4.25
N LYS A 24 2.12 -3.51 4.12
CA LYS A 24 2.02 -2.56 5.25
C LYS A 24 0.75 -1.71 5.15
N THR A 25 0.29 -1.24 6.29
CA THR A 25 -0.80 -0.24 6.35
C THR A 25 -0.24 1.18 6.23
N THR A 26 -1.08 2.16 5.87
CA THR A 26 -0.66 3.57 5.78
C THR A 26 -0.12 4.13 7.11
N LEU A 27 -0.61 3.63 8.25
CA LEU A 27 -0.08 4.02 9.55
C LEU A 27 1.30 3.43 9.81
N MET A 28 1.50 2.15 9.46
CA MET A 28 2.82 1.50 9.60
C MET A 28 3.89 2.24 8.80
N ILE A 29 3.57 2.58 7.54
CA ILE A 29 4.48 3.35 6.68
C ILE A 29 4.79 4.73 7.27
N SER A 30 3.78 5.40 7.84
CA SER A 30 3.96 6.72 8.46
C SER A 30 4.92 6.68 9.65
N ILE A 31 4.81 5.66 10.50
CA ILE A 31 5.70 5.46 11.65
C ILE A 31 7.11 5.06 11.19
N GLU A 32 7.22 4.16 10.22
CA GLU A 32 8.51 3.67 9.70
C GLU A 32 9.31 4.77 8.97
N THR A 33 8.65 5.56 8.13
CA THR A 33 9.31 6.58 7.29
C THR A 33 9.37 7.97 7.93
N GLY A 34 8.62 8.20 9.01
CA GLY A 34 8.44 9.53 9.61
C GLY A 34 7.62 10.50 8.76
N ILE A 35 7.06 10.05 7.63
CA ILE A 35 6.20 10.88 6.77
C ILE A 35 4.82 11.00 7.41
N LEU A 36 4.24 12.20 7.42
CA LEU A 36 2.88 12.42 7.91
C LEU A 36 1.88 11.48 7.22
N ARG A 37 1.02 10.83 8.00
CA ARG A 37 0.04 9.84 7.50
C ARG A 37 -0.82 10.38 6.34
N ALA A 38 -1.21 11.65 6.37
CA ALA A 38 -1.97 12.28 5.28
C ALA A 38 -1.20 12.28 3.94
N ASN A 39 0.12 12.50 3.97
CA ASN A 39 0.97 12.44 2.79
C ASN A 39 1.16 11.00 2.34
N VAL A 40 1.31 10.05 3.26
CA VAL A 40 1.35 8.62 2.94
C VAL A 40 0.08 8.19 2.21
N CYS A 41 -1.10 8.54 2.73
CA CYS A 41 -2.38 8.24 2.07
C CYS A 41 -2.44 8.82 0.65
N ARG A 42 -1.98 10.07 0.46
CA ARG A 42 -1.90 10.69 -0.88
C ARG A 42 -0.99 9.89 -1.82
N HIS A 43 0.19 9.49 -1.36
CA HIS A 43 1.16 8.76 -2.16
C HIS A 43 0.71 7.33 -2.49
N VAL A 44 0.11 6.63 -1.53
CA VAL A 44 -0.51 5.31 -1.75
C VAL A 44 -1.58 5.41 -2.84
N ASN A 45 -2.51 6.37 -2.73
CA ASN A 45 -3.54 6.57 -3.76
C ASN A 45 -2.94 6.90 -5.14
N SER A 46 -1.88 7.71 -5.22
CA SER A 46 -1.19 8.00 -6.48
C SER A 46 -0.51 6.75 -7.06
N LEU A 47 0.14 5.94 -6.23
CA LEU A 47 0.82 4.71 -6.67
C LEU A 47 -0.18 3.63 -7.09
N GLU A 48 -1.32 3.53 -6.40
CA GLU A 48 -2.41 2.61 -6.74
C GLU A 48 -3.04 2.98 -8.08
N LYS A 49 -3.32 4.26 -8.33
CA LYS A 49 -3.78 4.76 -9.64
C LYS A 49 -2.79 4.52 -10.78
N GLU A 50 -1.51 4.44 -10.47
CA GLU A 50 -0.44 4.11 -11.43
C GLU A 50 -0.22 2.59 -11.57
N ASN A 51 -1.04 1.76 -10.91
CA ASN A 51 -0.91 0.30 -10.84
C ASN A 51 0.47 -0.17 -10.34
N ARG A 52 1.13 0.64 -9.52
CA ARG A 52 2.46 0.33 -8.95
C ARG A 52 2.38 -0.46 -7.65
N ILE A 53 1.26 -0.36 -6.97
CA ILE A 53 0.96 -1.09 -5.73
C ILE A 53 -0.49 -1.56 -5.78
N THR A 54 -0.83 -2.53 -4.94
CA THR A 54 -2.22 -2.98 -4.78
C THR A 54 -2.50 -3.35 -3.32
N MET A 55 -3.78 -3.36 -2.96
CA MET A 55 -4.24 -3.92 -1.68
C MET A 55 -4.22 -5.44 -1.77
N VAL A 56 -3.43 -6.08 -0.91
CA VAL A 56 -3.27 -7.54 -0.91
C VAL A 56 -4.31 -8.20 0.00
N TYR A 57 -4.51 -7.65 1.19
CA TYR A 57 -5.49 -8.16 2.16
C TYR A 57 -5.94 -7.08 3.15
N LYS A 58 -7.00 -7.40 3.91
CA LYS A 58 -7.48 -6.59 5.05
C LYS A 58 -7.35 -7.38 6.34
N SER A 59 -6.63 -6.85 7.32
CA SER A 59 -6.52 -7.43 8.66
C SER A 59 -6.40 -6.35 9.75
N ILE A 60 -6.19 -6.74 11.00
CA ILE A 60 -5.96 -5.80 12.10
C ILE A 60 -4.57 -5.19 11.99
N CYS A 61 -4.48 -3.87 11.96
CA CYS A 61 -3.21 -3.15 12.06
C CYS A 61 -2.62 -3.34 13.45
N VAL A 62 -1.36 -3.77 13.52
CA VAL A 62 -0.67 -4.01 14.79
C VAL A 62 -0.46 -2.74 15.62
N ILE A 63 -0.43 -1.57 14.98
CA ILE A 63 -0.24 -0.27 15.62
C ILE A 63 -1.58 0.29 16.13
N SER A 64 -2.58 0.47 15.24
CA SER A 64 -3.85 1.09 15.64
C SER A 64 -4.81 0.13 16.32
N LYS A 65 -4.61 -1.19 16.19
CA LYS A 65 -5.55 -2.24 16.63
C LYS A 65 -6.92 -2.22 15.94
N TYR A 66 -7.05 -1.46 14.84
CA TYR A 66 -8.25 -1.44 14.00
C TYR A 66 -8.02 -2.15 12.66
N ARG A 67 -9.11 -2.59 12.03
CA ARG A 67 -9.08 -3.19 10.70
C ARG A 67 -8.57 -2.17 9.67
N ALA A 68 -7.60 -2.59 8.86
CA ALA A 68 -6.94 -1.76 7.85
C ALA A 68 -6.59 -2.57 6.60
N SER A 69 -6.41 -1.87 5.49
CA SER A 69 -5.89 -2.43 4.25
C SER A 69 -4.37 -2.50 4.29
N PHE A 70 -3.82 -3.65 3.89
CA PHE A 70 -2.39 -3.86 3.70
C PHE A 70 -2.08 -3.78 2.21
N TYR A 71 -1.18 -2.87 1.86
CA TYR A 71 -0.75 -2.62 0.48
C TYR A 71 0.62 -3.26 0.27
N SER A 72 0.91 -3.67 -0.97
CA SER A 72 2.22 -4.17 -1.39
C SER A 72 2.61 -3.58 -2.73
N ALA A 73 3.91 -3.37 -2.92
CA ALA A 73 4.53 -3.07 -4.20
C ALA A 73 5.19 -4.30 -4.84
N ASN A 74 5.32 -5.41 -4.11
CA ASN A 74 5.87 -6.66 -4.64
C ASN A 74 4.85 -7.34 -5.57
N PRO A 75 5.13 -7.46 -6.88
CA PRO A 75 4.23 -8.09 -7.85
C PRO A 75 3.91 -9.56 -7.55
N GLU A 76 4.79 -10.29 -6.87
CA GLU A 76 4.57 -11.69 -6.48
C GLU A 76 3.42 -11.84 -5.48
N LEU A 77 3.10 -10.77 -4.75
CA LEU A 77 2.02 -10.72 -3.77
C LEU A 77 0.73 -10.15 -4.36
N PHE A 78 0.72 -9.80 -5.65
CA PHE A 78 -0.49 -9.26 -6.26
C PHE A 78 -1.53 -10.39 -6.36
N PRO A 79 -2.81 -10.11 -6.04
CA PRO A 79 -3.84 -11.13 -6.14
C PRO A 79 -3.89 -11.63 -7.59
N SER A 80 -3.72 -12.94 -7.76
CA SER A 80 -3.97 -13.59 -9.03
C SER A 80 -5.40 -13.28 -9.45
N ILE A 81 -5.59 -12.85 -10.70
CA ILE A 81 -6.91 -12.63 -11.28
C ILE A 81 -7.60 -14.00 -11.28
N VAL A 82 -8.37 -14.31 -10.23
CA VAL A 82 -9.28 -15.43 -10.28
C VAL A 82 -10.48 -14.90 -11.04
N GLU A 83 -10.55 -15.21 -12.34
CA GLU A 83 -11.80 -15.12 -13.09
C GLU A 83 -12.91 -15.72 -12.23
N PRO A 84 -14.02 -15.01 -11.95
CA PRO A 84 -15.11 -15.60 -11.19
C PRO A 84 -15.65 -16.76 -12.04
N SER A 85 -15.35 -18.00 -11.64
CA SER A 85 -16.01 -19.17 -12.19
C SER A 85 -17.48 -19.08 -11.81
N ASN A 86 -18.28 -18.49 -12.70
CA ASN A 86 -19.73 -18.51 -12.61
C ASN A 86 -20.19 -19.96 -12.67
N THR A 87 -20.38 -20.59 -11.50
CA THR A 87 -21.25 -21.74 -11.37
C THR A 87 -22.44 -21.31 -10.54
N VAL A 88 -23.41 -20.70 -11.23
CA VAL A 88 -24.77 -20.61 -10.73
C VAL A 88 -25.37 -22.00 -10.80
N GLU A 89 -25.30 -22.77 -9.72
CA GLU A 89 -26.21 -23.90 -9.59
C GLU A 89 -27.59 -23.34 -9.25
N LEU A 90 -28.45 -23.37 -10.26
CA LEU A 90 -29.90 -23.26 -10.12
C LEU A 90 -30.40 -24.51 -9.41
N TRP A 91 -30.81 -24.38 -8.15
CA TRP A 91 -31.52 -25.46 -7.45
C TRP A 91 -33.03 -25.28 -7.68
N LYS A 92 -33.62 -26.37 -8.18
CA LYS A 92 -35.04 -26.59 -8.50
C LYS A 92 -35.91 -26.67 -7.26
#